data_AF-A0ABD5N6V5-F1
#
_entry.id   AF-A0ABD5N6V5-F1
#
_cell.length_a   1.000
_cell.length_b   1.000
_cell.length_c   1.000
_cell.angle_alpha   90.00
_cell.angle_beta   90.00
_cell.angle_gamma   90.00
#
_symmetry.space_group_name_H-M   'P 1'
#
loop_
_entity.id
_entity.type
_entity.pdbx_description
1 polymer ?
#
loop_
_entity_poly.entity_id
_entity_poly.type
_entity_poly.pdbx_seq_one_letter_code
_entity_poly.pdbx_strand_id
1 'polypeptide(L)'
;FGTKEIITIETPNNTLLAASTPAIDSTILEDQILGTRFLTFRSESVKPLQVMQKIDSNAQTQSAMRKALKAQVDIYELSVEPFEYEVTDRENKNLQLLTKQCASARTSVELDKSKEVRNIPYTEGPGRLYHQLKRLYRAYRVIGLVEDEAIKLIRKICVDSVPPVRMKMMKWLAQQKDLVHTTSDVAKGVRMGKGHTKGHLSALYALRIVDYEEVFDETYRRFIDQWTYTGADFNLLMGMSKQVELGGDSI
;
A
#
# COMPACT_ATOMS: atom_id res chain seq x y z
N PHE A 1 18.47 -10.89 -20.68
CA PHE A 1 18.05 -10.08 -19.51
C PHE A 1 19.25 -9.95 -18.59
N GLY A 2 19.96 -8.82 -18.64
CA GLY A 2 21.16 -8.63 -17.82
C GLY A 2 22.28 -7.86 -18.53
N THR A 3 22.01 -6.62 -18.93
CA THR A 3 23.06 -5.61 -19.02
C THR A 3 22.88 -4.71 -17.80
N LYS A 4 23.73 -4.88 -16.79
CA LYS A 4 23.83 -3.93 -15.68
C LYS A 4 24.61 -2.71 -16.18
N GLU A 5 23.92 -1.79 -16.86
CA GLU A 5 24.43 -0.43 -16.96
C GLU A 5 24.19 0.26 -15.61
N ILE A 6 25.27 0.59 -14.91
CA ILE A 6 25.21 1.52 -13.80
C ILE A 6 25.23 2.91 -14.42
N ILE A 7 24.04 3.50 -14.56
CA ILE A 7 23.91 4.89 -14.97
C ILE A 7 24.10 5.74 -13.70
N THR A 8 25.27 6.35 -13.56
CA THR A 8 25.50 7.38 -12.55
C THR A 8 24.81 8.66 -13.00
N ILE A 9 23.73 9.05 -12.33
CA ILE A 9 23.00 10.28 -12.66
C ILE A 9 23.46 11.39 -11.73
N GLU A 10 24.34 12.26 -12.22
CA GLU A 10 24.84 13.44 -11.49
C GLU A 10 23.92 14.66 -11.71
N THR A 11 22.69 14.64 -11.16
CA THR A 11 21.93 15.89 -10.95
C THR A 11 21.11 15.85 -9.66
N PRO A 12 20.90 16.98 -8.96
CA PRO A 12 20.22 17.02 -7.66
C PRO A 12 18.70 16.77 -7.72
N ASN A 13 18.10 16.60 -8.91
CA ASN A 13 16.65 16.46 -9.12
C ASN A 13 16.26 15.11 -9.77
N ASN A 14 16.92 14.02 -9.39
CA ASN A 14 16.67 12.71 -9.98
C ASN A 14 15.39 12.06 -9.42
N THR A 15 14.55 11.55 -10.32
CA THR A 15 13.50 10.57 -9.98
C THR A 15 14.01 9.18 -10.34
N LEU A 16 14.06 8.27 -9.36
CA LEU A 16 14.43 6.88 -9.59
C LEU A 16 13.17 6.03 -9.77
N LEU A 17 13.06 5.39 -10.94
CA LEU A 17 12.09 4.32 -11.18
C LEU A 17 12.84 2.98 -11.15
N ALA A 18 12.51 2.13 -10.19
CA ALA A 18 13.09 0.79 -10.06
C ALA A 18 11.98 -0.26 -10.16
N ALA A 19 12.28 -1.36 -10.86
CA ALA A 19 11.41 -2.53 -10.95
C ALA A 19 12.10 -3.72 -10.27
N SER A 20 11.36 -4.44 -9.43
CA SER A 20 11.85 -5.61 -8.72
C SER A 20 10.80 -6.72 -8.71
N THR A 21 11.24 -7.95 -8.47
CA THR A 21 10.35 -9.08 -8.23
C THR A 21 9.77 -8.99 -6.81
N PRO A 22 8.79 -9.84 -6.43
CA PRO A 22 8.28 -9.89 -5.07
C PRO A 22 9.35 -10.17 -3.99
N ALA A 23 10.58 -10.55 -4.37
CA ALA A 23 11.70 -10.66 -3.43
C ALA A 23 11.99 -9.35 -2.69
N ILE A 24 11.66 -8.18 -3.25
CA ILE A 24 11.80 -6.91 -2.53
C ILE A 24 10.91 -6.82 -1.28
N ASP A 25 9.82 -7.60 -1.21
CA ASP A 25 8.92 -7.59 -0.06
C ASP A 25 9.59 -8.13 1.21
N SER A 26 10.65 -8.94 1.09
CA SER A 26 11.41 -9.42 2.27
C SER A 26 12.30 -8.35 2.88
N THR A 27 12.77 -7.37 2.08
CA THR A 27 13.65 -6.29 2.57
C THR A 27 12.89 -5.00 2.87
N ILE A 28 11.66 -4.82 2.36
CA ILE A 28 10.85 -3.61 2.55
C ILE A 28 10.72 -3.17 4.02
N LEU A 29 10.62 -4.12 4.96
CA LEU A 29 10.51 -3.79 6.39
C LEU A 29 11.84 -3.31 6.97
N GLU A 30 12.96 -3.85 6.50
CA GLU A 30 14.33 -3.44 6.88
C GLU A 30 14.65 -2.08 6.25
N ASP A 31 14.29 -1.91 4.98
CA ASP A 31 14.40 -0.67 4.21
C ASP A 31 13.57 0.47 4.86
N GLN A 32 12.41 0.15 5.43
CA GLN A 32 11.59 1.11 6.19
C GLN A 32 12.22 1.50 7.53
N ILE A 33 12.95 0.60 8.19
CA ILE A 33 13.73 0.92 9.41
C ILE A 33 14.83 1.92 9.06
N LEU A 34 15.47 1.77 7.90
CA LEU A 34 16.44 2.74 7.37
C LEU A 34 15.79 4.07 6.93
N GLY A 35 14.47 4.21 7.06
CA GLY A 35 13.74 5.40 6.66
C GLY A 35 13.75 5.63 5.15
N THR A 36 13.90 4.56 4.35
CA THR A 36 13.77 4.64 2.90
C THR A 36 12.29 4.63 2.52
N ARG A 37 11.91 5.58 1.65
CA ARG A 37 10.51 6.02 1.49
C ARG A 37 10.10 6.06 0.04
N PHE A 38 10.29 4.91 -0.58
CA PHE A 38 9.77 4.66 -1.91
C PHE A 38 8.25 4.51 -1.85
N LEU A 39 7.58 5.06 -2.87
CA LEU A 39 6.23 4.67 -3.22
C LEU A 39 6.35 3.41 -4.06
N THR A 40 5.51 2.41 -3.76
CA THR A 40 5.50 1.18 -4.55
C THR A 40 4.22 1.12 -5.38
N PHE A 41 4.35 0.63 -6.60
CA PHE A 41 3.24 0.25 -7.45
C PHE A 41 3.39 -1.23 -7.82
N ARG A 42 2.36 -2.03 -7.54
CA ARG A 42 2.32 -3.46 -7.89
C ARG A 42 1.33 -3.66 -9.01
N SER A 43 1.81 -4.18 -10.12
CA SER A 43 0.95 -4.66 -11.20
C SER A 43 0.04 -5.78 -10.68
N GLU A 44 -1.21 -5.77 -11.13
CA GLU A 44 -2.15 -6.83 -10.78
C GLU A 44 -1.67 -8.16 -11.35
N SER A 45 -1.89 -9.24 -10.58
CA SER A 45 -1.64 -10.59 -11.05
C SER A 45 -2.64 -10.92 -12.15
N VAL A 46 -2.16 -10.97 -13.39
CA VAL A 46 -2.94 -11.45 -14.53
C VAL A 46 -2.87 -12.98 -14.56
N LYS A 47 -3.98 -13.65 -14.91
CA LYS A 47 -4.01 -15.11 -15.00
C LYS A 47 -2.95 -15.58 -16.02
N PRO A 48 -2.09 -16.56 -15.69
CA PRO A 48 -0.98 -16.97 -16.56
C PRO A 48 -1.41 -17.29 -18.00
N LEU A 49 -2.53 -17.99 -18.16
CA LEU A 49 -3.08 -18.32 -19.48
C LEU A 49 -3.43 -17.08 -20.31
N GLN A 50 -3.99 -16.04 -19.68
CA GLN A 50 -4.32 -14.80 -20.38
C GLN A 50 -3.06 -14.06 -20.83
N VAL A 51 -1.99 -14.10 -20.03
CA VAL A 51 -0.70 -13.52 -20.41
C VAL A 51 -0.12 -14.26 -21.61
N MET A 52 -0.11 -15.59 -21.58
CA MET A 52 0.38 -16.42 -22.69
C MET A 52 -0.42 -16.18 -23.97
N GLN A 53 -1.75 -16.20 -23.89
CA GLN A 53 -2.65 -15.89 -25.00
C GLN A 53 -2.38 -14.49 -25.58
N LYS A 54 -2.14 -13.50 -24.72
CA LYS A 54 -1.82 -12.14 -25.16
C LYS A 54 -0.48 -12.08 -25.88
N ILE A 55 0.54 -12.81 -25.40
CA ILE A 55 1.85 -12.90 -26.04
C ILE A 55 1.72 -13.53 -27.43
N ASP A 56 1.02 -14.65 -27.54
CA ASP A 56 0.80 -15.35 -28.82
C ASP A 56 0.06 -14.45 -29.82
N SER A 57 -1.01 -13.77 -29.38
CA SER A 57 -1.77 -12.86 -30.24
C SER A 57 -0.96 -11.64 -30.71
N ASN A 58 0.07 -11.25 -29.97
CA ASN A 58 0.88 -10.07 -30.25
C ASN A 58 2.24 -10.41 -30.87
N ALA A 59 2.60 -11.69 -31.03
CA ALA A 59 3.96 -12.12 -31.37
C ALA A 59 4.50 -11.43 -32.63
N GLN A 60 3.64 -11.16 -33.62
CA GLN A 60 4.01 -10.49 -34.87
C GLN A 60 3.78 -8.96 -34.86
N THR A 61 3.02 -8.43 -33.91
CA THR A 61 2.64 -7.00 -33.87
C THR A 61 3.38 -6.19 -32.80
N GLN A 62 4.16 -6.82 -31.91
CA GLN A 62 4.84 -6.13 -30.81
C GLN A 62 5.68 -4.92 -31.26
N SER A 63 6.44 -5.05 -32.35
CA SER A 63 7.25 -3.94 -32.87
C SER A 63 6.39 -2.77 -33.34
N ALA A 64 5.33 -3.06 -34.10
CA ALA A 64 4.37 -2.06 -34.55
C ALA A 64 3.63 -1.41 -33.37
N MET A 65 3.22 -2.18 -32.36
CA MET A 65 2.59 -1.68 -31.13
C MET A 65 3.51 -0.75 -30.35
N ARG A 66 4.80 -1.11 -30.18
CA ARG A 66 5.78 -0.26 -29.49
C ARG A 66 6.01 1.05 -30.25
N LYS A 67 6.10 0.98 -31.59
CA LYS A 67 6.26 2.17 -32.44
C LYS A 67 5.02 3.08 -32.35
N ALA A 68 3.82 2.51 -32.41
CA ALA A 68 2.58 3.26 -32.27
C ALA A 68 2.46 3.91 -30.88
N LEU A 69 2.79 3.16 -29.82
CA LEU A 69 2.77 3.69 -28.45
C LEU A 69 3.78 4.83 -28.28
N LYS A 70 5.00 4.67 -28.80
CA LYS A 70 5.99 5.75 -28.78
C LYS A 70 5.49 7.00 -29.50
N ALA A 71 4.93 6.86 -30.70
CA ALA A 71 4.39 7.99 -31.44
C ALA A 71 3.27 8.71 -30.67
N GLN A 72 2.39 7.96 -29.98
CA GLN A 72 1.35 8.55 -29.14
C GLN A 72 1.92 9.27 -27.91
N VAL A 73 2.94 8.70 -27.26
CA VAL A 73 3.64 9.37 -26.15
C VAL A 73 4.35 10.63 -26.62
N ASP A 74 5.04 10.58 -27.76
CA ASP A 74 5.73 11.74 -28.34
C ASP A 74 4.72 12.88 -28.67
N ILE A 75 3.55 12.55 -29.24
CA ILE A 75 2.48 13.52 -29.49
C ILE A 75 1.94 14.10 -28.18
N TYR A 76 1.72 13.25 -27.18
CA TYR A 76 1.24 13.65 -25.87
C TYR A 76 2.23 14.58 -25.16
N GLU A 77 3.52 14.26 -25.15
CA GLU A 77 4.56 15.12 -24.55
C GLU A 77 4.62 16.51 -25.20
N LEU A 78 4.37 16.59 -26.51
CA LEU A 78 4.30 17.86 -27.24
C LEU A 78 3.00 18.64 -26.97
N SER A 79 1.93 17.97 -26.57
CA SER A 79 0.60 18.59 -26.38
C SER A 79 0.27 18.92 -24.93
N VAL A 80 0.99 18.36 -23.96
CA VAL A 80 0.81 18.67 -22.55
C VAL A 80 1.40 20.04 -22.24
N GLU A 81 0.52 21.00 -21.96
CA GLU A 81 0.91 22.26 -21.33
C GLU A 81 0.88 22.09 -19.80
N PRO A 82 2.04 22.12 -19.11
CA PRO A 82 2.06 22.03 -17.67
C PRO A 82 1.43 23.28 -17.08
N PHE A 83 0.44 23.10 -16.20
CA PHE A 83 -0.13 24.20 -15.44
C PHE A 83 0.00 23.95 -13.96
N GLU A 84 -0.03 25.02 -13.17
CA GLU A 84 -0.05 24.92 -11.73
C GLU A 84 -1.44 24.48 -11.27
N TYR A 85 -1.56 23.21 -10.87
CA TYR A 85 -2.77 22.73 -10.20
C TYR A 85 -2.73 23.09 -8.71
N GLU A 86 -3.70 23.90 -8.28
CA GLU A 86 -3.97 24.14 -6.87
C GLU A 86 -4.86 23.03 -6.30
N VAL A 87 -4.39 22.37 -5.25
CA VAL A 87 -5.14 21.30 -4.58
C VAL A 87 -6.12 21.93 -3.60
N THR A 88 -7.41 21.71 -3.82
CA THR A 88 -8.51 22.18 -2.98
C THR A 88 -8.43 21.62 -1.56
N ASP A 89 -9.14 22.24 -0.61
CA ASP A 89 -9.18 21.77 0.77
C ASP A 89 -9.78 20.37 0.91
N ARG A 90 -10.80 20.05 0.11
CA ARG A 90 -11.41 18.72 0.07
C ARG A 90 -10.41 17.66 -0.39
N GLU A 91 -9.72 17.91 -1.50
CA GLU A 91 -8.68 17.02 -2.02
C GLU A 91 -7.54 16.87 -1.01
N ASN A 92 -7.11 17.97 -0.37
CA ASN A 92 -6.09 17.94 0.67
C ASN A 92 -6.51 17.06 1.85
N LYS A 93 -7.75 17.16 2.34
CA LYS A 93 -8.27 16.30 3.42
C LYS A 93 -8.25 14.82 3.03
N ASN A 94 -8.67 14.49 1.81
CA ASN A 94 -8.62 13.12 1.30
C ASN A 94 -7.18 12.58 1.24
N LEU A 95 -6.25 13.38 0.72
CA LEU A 95 -4.82 13.02 0.66
C LEU A 95 -4.21 12.85 2.05
N GLN A 96 -4.53 13.73 3.01
CA GLN A 96 -4.06 13.64 4.39
C GLN A 96 -4.56 12.37 5.07
N LEU A 97 -5.84 12.03 4.89
CA LEU A 97 -6.44 10.82 5.47
C LEU A 97 -5.81 9.55 4.89
N LEU A 98 -5.66 9.46 3.56
CA LEU A 98 -4.96 8.36 2.90
C LEU A 98 -3.51 8.25 3.36
N THR A 99 -2.82 9.38 3.52
CA THR A 99 -1.43 9.41 3.98
C THR A 99 -1.33 8.89 5.41
N LYS A 100 -2.18 9.36 6.33
CA LYS A 100 -2.21 8.92 7.74
C LYS A 100 -2.37 7.41 7.82
N GLN A 101 -3.35 6.87 7.08
CA GLN A 101 -3.61 5.43 7.02
C GLN A 101 -2.42 4.66 6.42
N CYS A 102 -1.89 5.12 5.28
CA CYS A 102 -0.76 4.47 4.63
C CYS A 102 0.49 4.47 5.52
N ALA A 103 0.84 5.61 6.12
CA ALA A 103 1.99 5.78 7.01
C ALA A 103 1.90 4.82 8.20
N SER A 104 0.73 4.79 8.86
CA SER A 104 0.49 3.85 9.97
C SER A 104 0.61 2.41 9.51
N ALA A 105 -0.10 2.02 8.44
CA ALA A 105 -0.12 0.64 7.96
C ALA A 105 1.24 0.17 7.43
N ARG A 106 2.09 1.06 6.90
CA ARG A 106 3.42 0.72 6.41
C ARG A 106 4.51 0.83 7.47
N THR A 107 4.21 1.25 8.69
CA THR A 107 5.25 1.39 9.73
C THR A 107 5.88 0.03 10.05
N SER A 108 7.21 0.00 10.18
CA SER A 108 7.93 -1.20 10.59
C SER A 108 7.85 -1.35 12.11
N VAL A 109 7.64 -2.58 12.59
CA VAL A 109 7.56 -2.89 14.02
C VAL A 109 8.60 -3.96 14.30
N GLU A 110 9.51 -3.69 15.23
CA GLU A 110 10.53 -4.67 15.59
C GLU A 110 9.93 -5.72 16.52
N LEU A 111 10.07 -6.98 16.12
CA LEU A 111 9.60 -8.13 16.88
C LEU A 111 10.78 -8.97 17.35
N ASP A 112 10.65 -9.55 18.54
CA ASP A 112 11.64 -10.48 19.05
C ASP A 112 11.46 -11.91 18.48
N LYS A 113 12.22 -12.87 19.02
CA LYS A 113 12.14 -14.27 18.60
C LYS A 113 10.78 -14.89 18.98
N SER A 114 10.16 -14.42 20.06
CA SER A 114 8.85 -14.83 20.57
C SER A 114 7.67 -14.16 19.85
N LYS A 115 7.94 -13.23 18.92
CA LYS A 115 6.97 -12.41 18.19
C LYS A 115 6.30 -11.33 19.04
N GLU A 116 6.96 -10.95 20.13
CA GLU A 116 6.56 -9.83 20.97
C GLU A 116 7.21 -8.54 20.47
N VAL A 117 6.52 -7.44 20.69
CA VAL A 117 6.92 -6.11 20.25
C VAL A 117 8.08 -5.63 21.13
N ARG A 118 9.24 -5.36 20.53
CA ARG A 118 10.43 -4.94 21.28
C ARG A 118 10.42 -3.47 21.67
N ASN A 119 9.84 -2.64 20.82
CA ASN A 119 9.85 -1.20 20.96
C ASN A 119 8.48 -0.62 20.61
N ILE A 120 8.15 0.51 21.24
CA ILE A 120 7.00 1.31 20.79
C ILE A 120 7.36 1.80 19.37
N PRO A 121 6.58 1.43 18.34
CA PRO A 121 6.91 1.83 16.97
C PRO A 121 6.84 3.35 16.87
N TYR A 122 7.94 3.96 16.44
CA TYR A 122 7.95 5.37 16.11
C TYR A 122 7.31 5.52 14.73
N THR A 123 6.01 5.80 14.70
CA THR A 123 5.31 6.10 13.44
C THR A 123 6.01 7.28 12.81
N GLU A 124 6.58 7.07 11.63
CA GLU A 124 7.18 8.14 10.86
C GLU A 124 6.16 9.27 10.67
N GLY A 125 6.59 10.53 10.86
CA GLY A 125 5.77 11.69 10.57
C GLY A 125 5.24 11.64 9.12
N PRO A 126 3.92 11.73 8.90
CA PRO A 126 3.32 11.51 7.57
C PRO A 126 3.69 12.59 6.54
N GLY A 127 4.39 13.65 6.95
CA GLY A 127 4.65 14.83 6.11
C GLY A 127 5.37 14.50 4.80
N ARG A 128 6.41 13.66 4.82
CA ARG A 128 7.15 13.33 3.59
C ARG A 128 6.32 12.50 2.63
N LEU A 129 5.61 11.49 3.14
CA LEU A 129 4.69 10.69 2.34
C LEU A 129 3.58 11.56 1.75
N TYR A 130 3.01 12.48 2.54
CA TYR A 130 2.00 13.43 2.09
C TYR A 130 2.53 14.30 0.94
N HIS A 131 3.73 14.86 1.08
CA HIS A 131 4.34 15.67 0.02
C HIS A 131 4.54 14.88 -1.28
N GLN A 132 5.00 13.63 -1.19
CA GLN A 132 5.15 12.76 -2.36
C GLN A 132 3.79 12.46 -3.03
N LEU A 133 2.79 12.08 -2.24
CA LEU A 133 1.45 11.78 -2.76
C LEU A 133 0.76 13.02 -3.32
N LYS A 134 0.91 14.19 -2.68
CA LYS A 134 0.36 15.47 -3.17
C LYS A 134 1.03 15.87 -4.49
N ARG A 135 2.35 15.72 -4.62
CA ARG A 135 3.06 15.98 -5.88
C ARG A 135 2.57 15.05 -7.00
N LEU A 136 2.39 13.78 -6.70
CA LEU A 136 1.88 12.81 -7.66
C LEU A 136 0.42 13.08 -8.05
N TYR A 137 -0.40 13.48 -7.07
CA TYR A 137 -1.79 13.89 -7.31
C TYR A 137 -1.84 15.08 -8.27
N ARG A 138 -1.07 16.15 -8.01
CA ARG A 138 -0.96 17.30 -8.93
C ARG A 138 -0.56 16.86 -10.35
N ALA A 139 0.40 15.95 -10.47
CA ALA A 139 0.81 15.42 -11.78
C ALA A 139 -0.35 14.70 -12.49
N TYR A 140 -1.15 13.90 -11.78
CA TYR A 140 -2.35 13.28 -12.36
C TYR A 140 -3.37 14.29 -12.85
N ARG A 141 -3.56 15.38 -12.11
CA ARG A 141 -4.47 16.47 -12.51
C ARG A 141 -3.96 17.20 -13.76
N VAL A 142 -2.65 17.45 -13.85
CA VAL A 142 -2.02 18.05 -15.04
C VAL A 142 -2.13 17.14 -16.27
N ILE A 143 -2.03 15.82 -16.08
CA ILE A 143 -2.22 14.81 -17.14
C ILE A 143 -3.71 14.69 -17.56
N GLY A 144 -4.63 15.32 -16.82
CA GLY A 144 -6.05 15.41 -17.17
C GLY A 144 -6.94 14.36 -16.52
N LEU A 145 -6.44 13.57 -15.56
CA LEU A 145 -7.29 12.63 -14.80
C LEU A 145 -8.28 13.42 -13.95
N VAL A 146 -9.54 12.99 -13.90
CA VAL A 146 -10.52 13.58 -12.96
C VAL A 146 -10.18 13.23 -11.51
N GLU A 147 -10.73 13.97 -10.53
CA GLU A 147 -10.40 13.81 -9.11
C GLU A 147 -10.55 12.36 -8.65
N ASP A 148 -11.66 11.70 -9.00
CA ASP A 148 -11.95 10.33 -8.59
C ASP A 148 -10.92 9.33 -9.11
N GLU A 149 -10.47 9.50 -10.36
CA GLU A 149 -9.45 8.66 -10.98
C GLU A 149 -8.09 8.89 -10.31
N ALA A 150 -7.72 10.15 -10.09
CA ALA A 150 -6.48 10.51 -9.42
C ALA A 150 -6.44 9.97 -7.98
N ILE A 151 -7.52 10.13 -7.20
CA ILE A 151 -7.64 9.59 -5.84
C ILE A 151 -7.62 8.05 -5.86
N LYS A 152 -8.23 7.40 -6.84
CA LYS A 152 -8.18 5.94 -7.00
C LYS A 152 -6.74 5.45 -7.20
N LEU A 153 -5.93 6.14 -8.03
CA LEU A 153 -4.53 5.80 -8.23
C LEU A 153 -3.67 6.08 -6.99
N ILE A 154 -3.86 7.23 -6.33
CA ILE A 154 -3.16 7.53 -5.07
C ILE A 154 -3.45 6.47 -4.00
N ARG A 155 -4.72 6.05 -3.87
CA ARG A 155 -5.10 4.97 -2.97
C ARG A 155 -4.44 3.64 -3.35
N LYS A 156 -4.39 3.29 -4.64
CA LYS A 156 -3.69 2.08 -5.10
C LYS A 156 -2.22 2.10 -4.70
N ILE A 157 -1.54 3.22 -4.87
CA ILE A 157 -0.14 3.40 -4.46
C ILE A 157 0.02 3.31 -2.95
N CYS A 158 -0.91 3.87 -2.18
CA CYS A 158 -0.91 3.73 -0.73
C CYS A 158 -1.05 2.27 -0.31
N VAL A 159 -1.99 1.52 -0.91
CA VAL A 159 -2.22 0.11 -0.64
C VAL A 159 -1.00 -0.73 -0.99
N ASP A 160 -0.40 -0.48 -2.15
CA ASP A 160 0.81 -1.17 -2.56
C ASP A 160 1.97 -0.82 -1.63
N SER A 161 2.11 0.42 -1.18
CA SER A 161 3.21 0.80 -0.29
C SER A 161 3.15 0.15 1.10
N VAL A 162 2.04 -0.51 1.47
CA VAL A 162 1.91 -1.30 2.69
C VAL A 162 2.42 -2.73 2.46
N PRO A 163 3.14 -3.34 3.43
CA PRO A 163 3.56 -4.74 3.33
C PRO A 163 2.39 -5.67 2.93
N PRO A 164 2.52 -6.48 1.86
CA PRO A 164 1.39 -7.22 1.30
C PRO A 164 0.70 -8.16 2.28
N VAL A 165 1.48 -8.83 3.14
CA VAL A 165 0.95 -9.73 4.18
C VAL A 165 0.08 -8.97 5.18
N ARG A 166 0.54 -7.79 5.62
CA ARG A 166 -0.19 -6.95 6.56
C ARG A 166 -1.48 -6.44 5.94
N MET A 167 -1.43 -5.97 4.69
CA MET A 167 -2.62 -5.57 3.94
C MET A 167 -3.62 -6.73 3.76
N LYS A 168 -3.14 -7.96 3.52
CA LYS A 168 -3.99 -9.15 3.44
C LYS A 168 -4.72 -9.44 4.75
N MET A 169 -4.01 -9.37 5.88
CA MET A 169 -4.62 -9.57 7.21
C MET A 169 -5.62 -8.47 7.55
N MET A 170 -5.26 -7.20 7.34
CA MET A 170 -6.18 -6.07 7.58
C MET A 170 -7.47 -6.21 6.78
N LYS A 171 -7.40 -6.58 5.49
CA LYS A 171 -8.58 -6.83 4.66
C LYS A 171 -9.45 -7.96 5.19
N TRP A 172 -8.83 -9.08 5.58
CA TRP A 172 -9.56 -10.23 6.11
C TRP A 172 -10.26 -9.93 7.43
N LEU A 173 -9.57 -9.22 8.33
CA LEU A 173 -10.09 -8.78 9.63
C LEU A 173 -11.21 -7.74 9.46
N ALA A 174 -11.04 -6.77 8.55
CA ALA A 174 -12.06 -5.76 8.29
C ALA A 174 -13.37 -6.34 7.73
N GLN A 175 -13.29 -7.44 6.95
CA GLN A 175 -14.46 -8.18 6.47
C GLN A 175 -15.21 -8.90 7.60
N GLN A 176 -14.58 -9.09 8.75
CA GLN A 176 -15.12 -9.79 9.92
C GLN A 176 -15.02 -8.90 11.18
N LYS A 177 -15.14 -7.58 10.99
CA LYS A 177 -14.86 -6.58 12.05
C LYS A 177 -15.67 -6.75 13.33
N ASP A 178 -16.83 -7.41 13.25
CA ASP A 178 -17.74 -7.61 14.38
C ASP A 178 -17.48 -8.96 15.10
N LEU A 179 -16.43 -9.68 14.72
CA LEU A 179 -16.04 -10.98 15.27
C LEU A 179 -14.70 -10.90 16.00
N VAL A 180 -14.58 -11.76 17.02
CA VAL A 180 -13.32 -12.03 17.72
C VAL A 180 -12.66 -13.25 17.09
N HIS A 181 -11.36 -13.19 16.86
CA HIS A 181 -10.62 -14.26 16.20
C HIS A 181 -9.41 -14.70 17.01
N THR A 182 -9.10 -16.00 16.99
CA THR A 182 -7.80 -16.49 17.46
C THR A 182 -6.73 -16.34 16.37
N THR A 183 -5.44 -16.38 16.71
CA THR A 183 -4.36 -16.47 15.69
C THR A 183 -4.61 -17.62 14.73
N SER A 184 -5.19 -18.72 15.20
CA SER A 184 -5.47 -19.89 14.35
C SER A 184 -6.54 -19.60 13.30
N ASP A 185 -7.56 -18.82 13.63
CA ASP A 185 -8.62 -18.45 12.70
C ASP A 185 -8.11 -17.50 11.63
N VAL A 186 -7.37 -16.47 12.06
CA VAL A 186 -6.71 -15.52 11.14
C VAL A 186 -5.76 -16.28 10.21
N ALA A 187 -4.90 -17.16 10.75
CA ALA A 187 -3.94 -17.94 9.97
C ALA A 187 -4.60 -18.81 8.90
N LYS A 188 -5.71 -19.46 9.22
CA LYS A 188 -6.52 -20.23 8.26
C LYS A 188 -7.13 -19.31 7.20
N GLY A 189 -7.73 -18.21 7.63
CA GLY A 189 -8.38 -17.23 6.77
C GLY A 189 -7.44 -16.60 5.74
N VAL A 190 -6.23 -16.21 6.18
CA VAL A 190 -5.20 -15.64 5.29
C VAL A 190 -4.28 -16.70 4.68
N ARG A 191 -4.46 -17.98 4.98
CA ARG A 191 -3.64 -19.11 4.48
C ARG A 191 -2.14 -18.91 4.74
N MET A 192 -1.78 -18.68 6.00
CA MET A 192 -0.41 -18.46 6.44
C MET A 192 -0.05 -19.31 7.66
N GLY A 193 1.24 -19.49 7.91
CA GLY A 193 1.71 -20.17 9.12
C GLY A 193 1.35 -19.38 10.38
N LYS A 194 1.00 -20.09 11.47
CA LYS A 194 0.55 -19.45 12.72
C LYS A 194 1.59 -18.51 13.33
N GLY A 195 2.87 -18.91 13.38
CA GLY A 195 3.93 -18.06 13.94
C GLY A 195 4.17 -16.77 13.14
N HIS A 196 4.04 -16.84 11.81
CA HIS A 196 4.12 -15.65 10.96
C HIS A 196 2.88 -14.75 11.14
N THR A 197 1.71 -15.36 11.28
CA THR A 197 0.44 -14.65 11.56
C THR A 197 0.50 -13.91 12.88
N LYS A 198 0.94 -14.56 13.97
CA LYS A 198 1.12 -13.93 15.28
C LYS A 198 2.06 -12.72 15.22
N GLY A 199 3.15 -12.82 14.46
CA GLY A 199 4.07 -11.69 14.28
C GLY A 199 3.38 -10.47 13.65
N HIS A 200 2.64 -10.65 12.56
CA HIS A 200 1.91 -9.54 11.95
C HIS A 200 0.75 -9.03 12.82
N LEU A 201 0.05 -9.88 13.55
CA LEU A 201 -0.99 -9.46 14.51
C LEU A 201 -0.38 -8.63 15.64
N SER A 202 0.76 -9.03 16.18
CA SER A 202 1.48 -8.27 17.21
C SER A 202 1.94 -6.91 16.68
N ALA A 203 2.39 -6.85 15.42
CA ALA A 203 2.69 -5.58 14.77
C ALA A 203 1.45 -4.71 14.57
N LEU A 204 0.31 -5.28 14.14
CA LEU A 204 -0.96 -4.56 14.01
C LEU A 204 -1.47 -4.04 15.35
N TYR A 205 -1.27 -4.79 16.44
CA TYR A 205 -1.60 -4.38 17.80
C TYR A 205 -0.74 -3.20 18.25
N ALA A 206 0.58 -3.26 18.01
CA ALA A 206 1.48 -2.13 18.28
C ALA A 206 1.07 -0.85 17.54
N LEU A 207 0.49 -1.00 16.35
CA LEU A 207 -0.01 0.09 15.51
C LEU A 207 -1.47 0.48 15.82
N ARG A 208 -2.11 -0.13 16.83
CA ARG A 208 -3.50 0.10 17.24
C ARG A 208 -4.52 -0.11 16.12
N ILE A 209 -4.26 -1.10 15.27
CA ILE A 209 -5.17 -1.51 14.18
C ILE A 209 -6.06 -2.69 14.63
N VAL A 210 -5.57 -3.44 15.60
CA VAL A 210 -6.30 -4.53 16.27
C VAL A 210 -6.11 -4.38 17.78
N ASP A 211 -7.07 -4.88 18.53
CA ASP A 211 -6.95 -5.12 19.97
C ASP A 211 -6.61 -6.58 20.24
N TYR A 212 -6.05 -6.84 21.42
CA TYR A 212 -5.58 -8.15 21.86
C TYR A 212 -5.98 -8.41 23.31
N GLU A 213 -6.53 -9.59 23.56
CA GLU A 213 -6.84 -10.09 24.90
C GLU A 213 -6.43 -11.56 25.02
N GLU A 214 -6.04 -11.98 26.23
CA GLU A 214 -5.90 -13.39 26.57
C GLU A 214 -7.09 -13.85 27.41
N VAL A 215 -7.84 -14.81 26.89
CA VAL A 215 -9.04 -15.33 27.54
C VAL A 215 -8.83 -16.78 27.92
N PHE A 216 -9.18 -17.14 29.16
CA PHE A 216 -9.12 -18.54 29.59
C PHE A 216 -10.25 -19.33 28.91
N ASP A 217 -9.88 -20.32 28.11
CA ASP A 217 -10.82 -21.23 27.48
C ASP A 217 -10.99 -22.47 28.36
N GLU A 218 -12.19 -22.66 28.89
CA GLU A 218 -12.53 -23.79 29.77
C GLU A 218 -12.47 -25.15 29.05
N THR A 219 -12.78 -25.17 27.74
CA THR A 219 -12.80 -26.40 26.92
C THR A 219 -11.39 -26.95 26.77
N TYR A 220 -10.41 -26.08 26.53
CA TYR A 220 -9.01 -26.45 26.35
C TYR A 220 -8.16 -26.28 27.61
N ARG A 221 -8.74 -25.73 28.70
CA ARG A 221 -8.08 -25.42 29.98
C ARG A 221 -6.78 -24.65 29.82
N ARG A 222 -6.79 -23.62 28.98
CA ARG A 222 -5.64 -22.76 28.71
C ARG A 222 -6.08 -21.37 28.29
N PHE A 223 -5.19 -20.40 28.41
CA PHE A 223 -5.36 -19.10 27.78
C PHE A 223 -5.25 -19.21 26.26
N ILE A 224 -6.19 -18.58 25.56
CA ILE A 224 -6.17 -18.41 24.11
C ILE A 224 -6.09 -16.92 23.79
N ASP A 225 -5.38 -16.63 22.71
CA ASP A 225 -5.26 -15.29 22.17
C ASP A 225 -6.53 -14.91 21.40
N GLN A 226 -7.03 -13.72 21.65
CA GLN A 226 -8.20 -13.15 20.98
C GLN A 226 -7.84 -11.79 20.37
N TRP A 227 -8.22 -11.60 19.11
CA TRP A 227 -7.92 -10.42 18.33
C TRP A 227 -9.21 -9.82 17.78
N THR A 228 -9.34 -8.51 17.93
CA THR A 228 -10.51 -7.74 17.45
C THR A 228 -10.05 -6.65 16.52
N TYR A 229 -10.72 -6.45 15.39
CA TYR A 229 -10.37 -5.38 14.46
C TYR A 229 -10.92 -4.04 14.94
N THR A 230 -10.03 -3.08 15.21
CA THR A 230 -10.41 -1.73 15.65
C THR A 230 -10.14 -0.65 14.59
N GLY A 231 -9.50 -1.02 13.48
CA GLY A 231 -9.08 -0.13 12.41
C GLY A 231 -10.19 0.45 11.52
N ALA A 232 -11.34 0.86 12.07
CA ALA A 232 -12.40 1.53 11.29
C ALA A 232 -11.87 2.73 10.47
N ASP A 233 -10.83 3.38 11.00
CA ASP A 233 -10.06 4.43 10.36
C ASP A 233 -9.35 4.02 9.05
N PHE A 234 -9.31 2.75 8.64
CA PHE A 234 -8.62 2.30 7.42
C PHE A 234 -9.56 2.00 6.25
N ASN A 235 -10.87 2.24 6.40
CA ASN A 235 -11.87 1.95 5.37
C ASN A 235 -11.57 2.66 4.03
N LEU A 236 -11.06 3.89 4.08
CA LEU A 236 -10.71 4.62 2.86
C LEU A 236 -9.54 3.96 2.11
N LEU A 237 -8.48 3.57 2.82
CA LEU A 237 -7.35 2.82 2.25
C LEU A 237 -7.81 1.50 1.63
N MET A 238 -8.72 0.78 2.30
CA MET A 238 -9.24 -0.50 1.84
C MET A 238 -10.32 -0.38 0.75
N GLY A 239 -10.79 0.84 0.46
CA GLY A 239 -11.87 1.09 -0.50
C GLY A 239 -13.25 0.61 -0.04
N MET A 240 -13.46 0.51 1.28
CA MET A 240 -14.70 0.04 1.91
C MET A 240 -15.68 1.19 2.24
N SER A 241 -15.27 2.45 2.10
CA SER A 241 -16.13 3.64 2.23
C SER A 241 -16.23 4.40 0.90
N LYS A 242 -17.37 5.07 0.67
CA LYS A 242 -17.44 6.17 -0.32
C LYS A 242 -16.52 7.31 0.15
N GLN A 243 -16.06 8.16 -0.77
CA GLN A 243 -15.29 9.35 -0.42
C GLN A 243 -16.01 10.16 0.66
N VAL A 244 -15.27 10.88 1.50
CA VAL A 244 -15.85 11.66 2.60
C VAL A 244 -16.78 12.73 2.02
N GLU A 245 -18.09 12.52 2.12
CA GLU A 245 -19.06 13.61 2.05
C GLU A 245 -18.91 14.38 3.35
N LEU A 246 -18.25 15.54 3.29
CA LEU A 246 -18.10 16.41 4.43
C LEU A 246 -19.46 17.04 4.74
N GLY A 247 -20.22 16.40 5.63
CA GLY A 247 -21.10 17.12 6.53
C GLY A 247 -20.23 18.11 7.30
N GLY A 248 -20.58 19.40 7.22
CA GLY A 248 -19.87 20.45 7.91
C GLY A 248 -19.94 20.22 9.41
N ASP A 249 -18.80 19.94 10.02
CA ASP A 249 -18.62 20.24 11.43
C ASP A 249 -17.33 21.06 11.59
N SER A 250 -17.57 22.17 12.25
CA SER A 250 -16.68 23.28 12.55
C SER A 250 -15.51 22.84 13.43
N ILE A 251 -14.31 23.29 13.08
CA ILE A 251 -13.27 23.66 14.04
C ILE A 251 -12.94 25.12 13.75
#